data_AF-A0A8T1F0L0-F1
#
_entry.id   AF-A0A8T1F0L0-F1
#
_cell.length_a   1.000
_cell.length_b   1.000
_cell.length_c   1.000
_cell.angle_alpha   90.00
_cell.angle_beta   90.00
_cell.angle_gamma   90.00
#
_symmetry.space_group_name_H-M   'P 1'
#
loop_
_entity.id
_entity.type
_entity.pdbx_description
1 polymer ?
#
loop_
_entity_poly.entity_id
_entity_poly.type
_entity_poly.pdbx_seq_one_letter_code
_entity_poly.pdbx_strand_id
1 'polypeptide(L)' 'MVLGVEDIRNHRFNNALDRWERQVSWMGLQAIEDSWEPLDVLAQDVPVKVRDHINASGDDDLRSQLK' A
#
# COMPACT_ATOMS: atom_id res chain seq x y z
N MET A 1 -10.53 14.01 8.08
CA MET A 1 -9.13 14.14 8.53
C MET A 1 -8.32 13.21 7.65
N VAL A 2 -7.28 13.69 6.98
CA VAL A 2 -6.42 12.85 6.13
C VAL A 2 -5.24 12.41 6.98
N LEU A 3 -5.03 11.09 7.10
CA LEU A 3 -3.90 10.52 7.84
C LEU A 3 -2.73 10.34 6.87
N GLY A 4 -1.51 10.70 7.33
CA GLY A 4 -0.31 10.47 6.54
C GLY A 4 0.04 8.99 6.53
N VAL A 5 0.44 8.46 5.38
CA VAL A 5 1.05 7.13 5.30
C VAL A 5 2.44 7.19 5.91
N GLU A 6 2.69 6.42 6.96
CA GLU A 6 4.03 6.27 7.56
C GLU A 6 4.85 5.32 6.70
N ASP A 7 4.35 4.09 6.55
CA ASP A 7 5.03 3.00 5.86
C ASP A 7 4.03 2.04 5.21
N ILE A 8 4.48 1.30 4.21
CA ILE A 8 3.73 0.20 3.62
C ILE A 8 4.38 -1.09 4.10
N ARG A 9 3.63 -1.97 4.74
CA ARG A 9 4.19 -3.15 5.43
C ARG A 9 4.13 -4.40 4.58
N ASN A 10 2.97 -4.65 3.98
CA ASN A 10 2.68 -5.89 3.25
C ASN A 10 1.81 -5.61 2.03
N HIS A 11 1.67 -6.63 1.19
CA HIS A 11 0.75 -6.65 0.07
C HIS A 11 -0.02 -7.98 0.05
N ARG A 12 -1.25 -7.95 -0.47
CA ARG A 12 -2.04 -9.17 -0.72
C ARG A 12 -2.97 -8.96 -1.90
N PHE A 13 -3.31 -10.04 -2.57
CA PHE A 13 -4.44 -10.05 -3.49
C PHE A 13 -5.71 -10.45 -2.73
N ASN A 14 -6.73 -9.59 -2.74
CA ASN A 14 -8.02 -9.87 -2.14
C ASN A 14 -8.94 -10.53 -3.18
N ASN A 15 -8.98 -11.87 -3.18
CA ASN A 15 -9.82 -12.65 -4.09
C ASN A 15 -11.32 -12.32 -3.99
N ALA A 16 -11.81 -11.82 -2.84
CA ALA A 16 -13.22 -11.49 -2.67
C ALA A 16 -13.60 -10.17 -3.34
N LEU A 17 -12.64 -9.25 -3.47
CA LEU A 17 -12.82 -7.93 -4.09
C LEU A 17 -12.09 -7.81 -5.44
N ASP A 18 -11.45 -8.89 -5.89
CA ASP A 18 -10.65 -9.00 -7.12
C ASP A 18 -9.66 -7.83 -7.30
N ARG A 19 -8.97 -7.47 -6.22
CA ARG A 19 -8.08 -6.30 -6.19
C ARG A 19 -6.86 -6.49 -5.31
N TRP A 20 -5.82 -5.72 -5.61
CA TRP A 20 -4.62 -5.64 -4.77
C TRP A 20 -4.81 -4.68 -3.60
N GLU A 21 -4.42 -5.13 -2.42
CA GLU A 21 -4.48 -4.35 -1.19
C GLU A 21 -3.09 -4.27 -0.55
N ARG A 22 -2.82 -3.17 0.13
CA ARG A 22 -1.59 -2.90 0.85
C ARG A 22 -1.89 -2.65 2.31
N GLN A 23 -1.08 -3.25 3.17
CA GLN A 23 -1.14 -2.94 4.59
C GLN A 23 -0.39 -1.63 4.83
N VAL A 24 -1.12 -0.61 5.24
CA VAL A 24 -0.63 0.74 5.47
C VAL A 24 -0.50 0.96 6.95
N SER A 25 0.67 1.44 7.36
CA SER A 25 0.88 1.96 8.70
C SER A 25 0.73 3.47 8.66
N TRP A 26 -0.01 4.01 9.63
CA TRP A 26 -0.42 5.40 9.63
C TRP A 26 0.42 6.23 10.59
N MET A 27 0.82 7.41 10.13
CA MET A 27 1.68 8.31 10.89
C MET A 27 1.04 8.70 12.22
N GLY A 28 1.72 8.36 13.31
CA GLY A 28 1.27 8.67 14.67
C GLY A 28 0.22 7.71 15.22
N LEU A 29 -0.11 6.63 14.50
CA LEU A 29 -0.95 5.55 14.99
C LEU A 29 -0.12 4.32 15.38
N GLN A 30 -0.72 3.44 16.16
CA GLN A 30 -0.11 2.17 16.56
C GLN A 30 -0.34 1.11 15.48
N ALA A 31 0.50 0.07 15.45
CA ALA A 31 0.39 -1.01 14.46
C ALA A 31 -0.97 -1.76 14.46
N ILE A 32 -1.75 -1.67 15.55
CA ILE A 32 -3.11 -2.22 15.60
C ILE A 32 -4.09 -1.46 14.68
N GLU A 33 -3.77 -0.21 14.36
CA GLU A 33 -4.53 0.66 13.48
C GLU A 33 -4.11 0.51 12.01
N ASP A 34 -3.14 -0.36 11.71
CA ASP A 34 -2.73 -0.62 10.33
C ASP A 34 -3.93 -1.17 9.53
N SER A 35 -4.22 -0.57 8.38
CA SER A 35 -5.37 -0.94 7.54
C SER A 35 -4.95 -1.49 6.19
N TRP A 36 -5.83 -2.28 5.58
CA TRP A 36 -5.66 -2.77 4.22
C TRP A 36 -6.34 -1.81 3.25
N GLU A 37 -5.55 -1.04 2.53
CA GLU A 37 -6.03 -0.05 1.56
C GLU A 37 -5.87 -0.57 0.12
N PRO A 38 -6.78 -0.24 -0.79
CA PRO A 38 -6.65 -0.59 -2.20
C PRO A 38 -5.41 0.07 -2.81
N LEU A 39 -4.66 -0.68 -3.60
CA LEU A 39 -3.47 -0.15 -4.25
C LEU A 39 -3.79 1.05 -5.16
N ASP A 40 -4.91 1.02 -5.88
CA ASP A 40 -5.33 2.10 -6.78
C ASP A 40 -5.57 3.43 -6.04
N VAL A 41 -6.07 3.36 -4.80
CA VAL A 41 -6.29 4.54 -3.95
C VAL A 41 -4.95 5.08 -3.47
N LEU A 42 -4.07 4.21 -2.98
CA LEU A 42 -2.73 4.63 -2.54
C LEU A 42 -1.88 5.18 -3.69
N ALA A 43 -2.01 4.64 -4.89
CA ALA A 43 -1.33 5.13 -6.08
C ALA A 43 -1.81 6.54 -6.48
N GLN A 44 -3.06 6.90 -6.16
CA GLN A 44 -3.58 8.26 -6.36
C GLN A 44 -3.17 9.22 -5.23
N ASP A 45 -3.29 8.78 -3.98
CA ASP A 45 -3.09 9.65 -2.81
C ASP A 45 -1.60 9.86 -2.48
N VAL A 46 -0.78 8.81 -2.60
CA VAL A 46 0.65 8.83 -2.24
C VAL A 46 1.53 8.11 -3.28
N PRO A 47 1.47 8.49 -4.57
CA PRO A 47 2.14 7.80 -5.68
C PRO A 47 3.65 7.60 -5.46
N VAL A 48 4.32 8.60 -4.86
CA VAL A 48 5.76 8.55 -4.61
C VAL A 48 6.11 7.45 -3.61
N LYS A 49 5.39 7.38 -2.48
CA LYS A 49 5.64 6.36 -1.44
C LYS A 49 5.36 4.94 -1.94
N VAL A 50 4.27 4.78 -2.70
CA VAL A 50 3.94 3.49 -3.32
C VAL A 50 5.05 3.05 -4.26
N ARG A 51 5.49 3.93 -5.17
CA ARG A 51 6.56 3.62 -6.11
C ARG A 51 7.88 3.29 -5.41
N ASP A 52 8.28 4.08 -4.42
CA ASP A 52 9.54 3.87 -3.69
C ASP A 52 9.53 2.54 -2.95
N HIS A 53 8.41 2.21 -2.29
CA HIS A 53 8.27 0.92 -1.63
C HIS A 53 8.28 -0.24 -2.65
N ILE A 54 7.58 -0.12 -3.79
CA ILE A 54 7.57 -1.19 -4.81
C ILE A 54 8.95 -1.41 -5.41
N ASN A 55 9.70 -0.33 -5.64
CA ASN A 55 11.08 -0.41 -6.10
C ASN A 55 12.00 -1.10 -5.07
N ALA A 56 11.82 -0.80 -3.79
CA ALA A 56 12.58 -1.38 -2.69
C ALA A 56 12.20 -2.83 -2.38
N SER A 57 10.94 -3.22 -2.58
CA SER A 57 10.41 -4.56 -2.31
C SER A 57 11.05 -5.64 -3.17
N GLY A 58 11.61 -5.30 -4.34
CA GLY A 58 12.21 -6.27 -5.26
C GLY A 58 11.24 -7.33 -5.81
N ASP A 59 9.94 -7.12 -5.59
CA ASP A 59 8.88 -8.06 -5.92
C ASP A 59 8.35 -7.74 -7.34
N ASP A 60 8.58 -8.66 -8.27
CA ASP A 60 8.20 -8.48 -9.67
C ASP A 60 6.68 -8.52 -9.88
N ASP A 61 5.93 -9.26 -9.05
CA ASP A 61 4.46 -9.24 -9.09
C ASP A 61 3.95 -7.86 -8.67
N LEU A 62 4.59 -7.25 -7.68
CA LEU A 62 4.27 -5.90 -7.21
C LEU A 62 4.62 -4.82 -8.25
N ARG A 63 5.75 -4.97 -8.94
CA ARG A 63 6.15 -4.08 -10.04
C ARG A 63 5.21 -4.16 -11.22
N SER A 64 4.65 -5.35 -11.50
CA SER A 64 3.70 -5.54 -12.59
C SER A 64 2.40 -4.74 -12.41
N GLN A 65 2.06 -4.39 -11.16
CA GLN A 65 0.85 -3.65 -10.80
C GLN A 65 0.95 -2.13 -11.03
N LEU A 66 2.14 -1.60 -11.32
CA LEU A 66 2.37 -0.16 -11.59
C LEU A 66 2.29 0.21 -13.09
N LYS A 67 1.84 -0.71 -13.96
CA LYS A 67 1.81 -0.51 -15.42
C LYS A 67 0.77 0.50 -15.89
#